data_AF-A0A9P8RIY4-F1
#
_entry.id   AF-A0A9P8RIY4-F1
#
_cell.length_a   1.000
_cell.length_b   1.000
_cell.length_c   1.000
_cell.angle_alpha   90.00
_cell.angle_beta   90.00
_cell.angle_gamma   90.00
#
_symmetry.space_group_name_H-M   'P 1'
#
loop_
_entity.id
_entity.type
_entity.pdbx_description
1 polymer ?
#
loop_
_entity_poly.entity_id
_entity_poly.type
_entity_poly.pdbx_seq_one_letter_code
_entity_poly.pdbx_strand_id
1 'polypeptide(L)'
;MGNDGGSIPKRRELVKNSARAKTTTELRETLLESLTHLWTFCPLSSLPLDHTNTVSDARGRLYNYESVLQCLLPGADDDGGASGVPEAEAEAFRESGIKGLKDVVKVRFAIRKDDKGREFRACPVSLKELGAATRAVYLVPCGHVFAEAAMKEISESESKEGDERHCPECSEAFEEGNVIPILPTSEEEIKRLRDRSEDLKARGLSHSLKKDKSKDKKKRKADEAANGDSGHGVNGKGKKEKKDKDANGIESRINNPMTASLTAKVLAEQEQNNKRRKMAEGLRREAVR
;
A
#
# COMPACT_ATOMS: atom_id res chain seq x y z
N MET A 1 -8.67 45.52 -47.27
CA MET A 1 -9.66 44.65 -46.60
C MET A 1 -8.99 44.10 -45.36
N GLY A 2 -9.29 44.64 -44.19
CA GLY A 2 -8.63 44.24 -42.96
C GLY A 2 -9.14 45.11 -41.82
N ASN A 3 -10.24 44.68 -41.21
CA ASN A 3 -10.71 45.26 -39.96
C ASN A 3 -11.54 44.22 -39.20
N ASP A 4 -10.86 43.20 -38.70
CA ASP A 4 -11.39 42.40 -37.59
C ASP A 4 -10.40 42.50 -36.43
N GLY A 5 -10.31 43.73 -35.90
CA GLY A 5 -9.67 43.98 -34.63
C GLY A 5 -10.59 43.48 -33.54
N GLY A 6 -10.37 42.24 -33.09
CA GLY A 6 -11.10 41.63 -31.99
C GLY A 6 -11.24 42.61 -30.84
N SER A 7 -12.49 43.01 -30.57
CA SER A 7 -12.82 43.96 -29.52
C SER A 7 -12.40 43.37 -28.17
N ILE A 8 -11.39 43.99 -27.54
CA ILE A 8 -10.93 43.59 -26.21
C ILE A 8 -12.11 43.79 -25.24
N PRO A 9 -12.58 42.73 -24.56
CA PRO A 9 -13.71 42.81 -23.65
C PRO A 9 -13.47 43.84 -22.56
N LYS A 10 -14.45 44.71 -22.29
CA LYS A 10 -14.31 45.73 -21.24
C LYS A 10 -14.32 45.06 -19.88
N ARG A 11 -13.60 45.62 -18.90
CA ARG A 11 -13.54 45.10 -17.50
C ARG A 11 -14.92 44.73 -16.93
N ARG A 12 -15.95 45.50 -17.24
CA ARG A 12 -17.34 45.27 -16.78
C ARG A 12 -17.95 43.97 -17.34
N GLU A 13 -17.57 43.57 -18.54
CA GLU A 13 -18.02 42.34 -19.19
C GLU A 13 -17.26 41.13 -18.64
N LEU A 14 -15.96 41.27 -18.40
CA LEU A 14 -15.14 40.26 -17.71
C LEU A 14 -15.68 39.94 -16.30
N VAL A 15 -16.00 40.97 -15.52
CA VAL A 15 -16.54 40.81 -14.15
C VAL A 15 -17.93 40.19 -14.15
N LYS A 16 -18.79 40.53 -15.13
CA LYS A 16 -20.12 39.92 -15.27
C LYS A 16 -20.02 38.45 -15.70
N ASN A 17 -19.10 38.12 -16.58
CA ASN A 17 -18.85 36.74 -17.00
C ASN A 17 -18.24 35.90 -15.87
N SER A 18 -17.36 36.45 -15.04
CA SER A 18 -16.78 35.73 -13.89
C SER A 18 -17.77 35.53 -12.74
N ALA A 19 -18.73 36.44 -12.57
CA ALA A 19 -19.78 36.34 -11.55
C ALA A 19 -20.99 35.50 -11.98
N ARG A 20 -21.02 35.05 -13.25
CA ARG A 20 -22.08 34.17 -13.74
C ARG A 20 -21.96 32.80 -13.10
N ALA A 21 -23.08 32.25 -12.63
CA ALA A 21 -23.14 30.85 -12.24
C ALA A 21 -22.77 29.97 -13.44
N LYS A 22 -21.71 29.16 -13.28
CA LYS A 22 -21.24 28.26 -14.33
C LYS A 22 -22.36 27.35 -14.79
N THR A 23 -22.45 27.15 -16.10
CA THR A 23 -23.45 26.25 -16.67
C THR A 23 -23.12 24.81 -16.30
N THR A 24 -24.13 23.92 -16.33
CA THR A 24 -23.89 22.50 -16.01
C THR A 24 -22.93 21.83 -16.99
N THR A 25 -22.80 22.35 -18.21
CA THR A 25 -21.82 21.92 -19.21
C THR A 25 -20.42 22.37 -18.81
N GLU A 26 -20.22 23.65 -18.48
CA GLU A 26 -18.94 24.18 -17.98
C GLU A 26 -18.48 23.45 -16.72
N LEU A 27 -19.39 23.14 -15.80
CA LEU A 27 -19.05 22.37 -14.60
C LEU A 27 -18.57 20.95 -14.96
N ARG A 28 -19.25 20.26 -15.87
CA ARG A 28 -18.83 18.93 -16.33
C ARG A 28 -17.48 18.95 -17.04
N GLU A 29 -17.23 19.98 -17.86
CA GLU A 29 -15.95 20.17 -18.53
C GLU A 29 -14.82 20.40 -17.54
N THR A 30 -15.01 21.30 -16.55
CA THR A 30 -13.99 21.52 -15.51
C THR A 30 -13.72 20.27 -14.66
N LEU A 31 -14.74 19.46 -14.38
CA LEU A 31 -14.57 18.19 -13.69
C LEU A 31 -13.77 17.21 -14.55
N LEU A 32 -14.11 17.07 -15.83
CA LEU A 32 -13.41 16.18 -16.76
C LEU A 32 -11.95 16.60 -16.94
N GLU A 33 -11.67 17.90 -17.03
CA GLU A 33 -10.32 18.45 -17.08
C GLU A 33 -9.53 18.11 -15.81
N SER A 34 -10.13 18.33 -14.63
CA SER A 34 -9.48 18.00 -13.35
C SER A 34 -9.21 16.50 -13.21
N LEU A 35 -10.13 15.64 -13.63
CA LEU A 35 -9.95 14.19 -13.64
C LEU A 35 -8.87 13.78 -14.64
N THR A 36 -8.82 14.41 -15.80
CA THR A 36 -7.79 14.14 -16.81
C THR A 36 -6.41 14.45 -16.25
N HIS A 37 -6.27 15.56 -15.54
CA HIS A 37 -5.03 15.88 -14.84
C HIS A 37 -4.68 14.82 -13.78
N LEU A 38 -5.62 14.42 -12.93
CA LEU A 38 -5.39 13.42 -11.88
C LEU A 38 -5.12 12.00 -12.41
N TRP A 39 -5.61 11.66 -13.60
CA TRP A 39 -5.30 10.41 -14.30
C TRP A 39 -3.95 10.42 -15.02
N THR A 40 -3.38 11.62 -15.23
CA THR A 40 -2.16 11.82 -16.01
C THR A 40 -0.97 12.16 -15.13
N PHE A 41 -1.15 12.91 -14.04
CA PHE A 41 -0.07 13.43 -13.22
C PHE A 41 -0.20 12.99 -11.76
N CYS A 42 0.95 12.74 -11.13
CA CYS A 42 1.05 12.44 -9.72
C CYS A 42 0.81 13.72 -8.88
N PRO A 43 -0.10 13.71 -7.90
CA PRO A 43 -0.34 14.89 -7.05
C PRO A 43 0.83 15.27 -6.14
N LEU A 44 1.80 14.38 -5.91
CA LEU A 44 2.97 14.66 -5.08
C LEU A 44 4.08 15.32 -5.91
N SER A 45 4.54 14.64 -6.96
CA SER A 45 5.69 15.09 -7.75
C SER A 45 5.34 15.95 -8.97
N SER A 46 4.05 16.09 -9.31
CA SER A 46 3.58 16.70 -10.57
C SER A 46 4.15 16.04 -11.85
N LEU A 47 4.80 14.88 -11.73
CA LEU A 47 5.31 14.10 -12.84
C LEU A 47 4.19 13.24 -13.45
N PRO A 48 4.30 12.86 -14.74
CA PRO A 48 3.38 11.91 -15.34
C PRO A 48 3.29 10.60 -14.55
N LEU A 49 2.10 10.01 -14.47
CA LEU A 49 1.87 8.74 -13.79
C LEU A 49 2.47 7.58 -14.59
N ASP A 50 3.30 6.78 -13.94
CA ASP A 50 3.84 5.55 -14.51
C ASP A 50 2.78 4.43 -14.49
N HIS A 51 2.39 3.98 -15.68
CA HIS A 51 1.38 2.94 -15.87
C HIS A 51 1.71 1.60 -15.17
N THR A 52 2.99 1.29 -14.94
CA THR A 52 3.43 0.02 -14.35
C THR A 52 3.63 0.09 -12.84
N ASN A 53 3.86 1.29 -12.33
CA ASN A 53 4.24 1.53 -10.93
C ASN A 53 3.39 2.61 -10.26
N THR A 54 2.08 2.59 -10.55
CA THR A 54 1.09 3.41 -9.86
C THR A 54 0.62 2.73 -8.56
N VAL A 55 0.44 3.52 -7.51
CA VAL A 55 -0.18 3.10 -6.25
C VAL A 55 -1.39 3.97 -5.92
N SER A 56 -2.31 3.42 -5.12
CA SER A 56 -3.47 4.16 -4.63
C SER A 56 -3.62 4.10 -3.11
N ASP A 57 -4.09 5.22 -2.54
CA ASP A 57 -4.41 5.36 -1.12
C ASP A 57 -5.85 4.90 -0.80
N ALA A 58 -6.21 4.97 0.49
CA ALA A 58 -7.56 4.67 0.98
C ALA A 58 -8.68 5.55 0.39
N ARG A 59 -8.33 6.69 -0.21
CA ARG A 59 -9.26 7.65 -0.81
C ARG A 59 -9.41 7.44 -2.32
N GLY A 60 -8.69 6.49 -2.91
CA GLY A 60 -8.73 6.23 -4.34
C GLY A 60 -7.90 7.22 -5.18
N ARG A 61 -7.00 8.00 -4.58
CA ARG A 61 -6.05 8.86 -5.30
C ARG A 61 -4.94 8.01 -5.89
N LEU A 62 -4.37 8.44 -7.01
CA LEU A 62 -3.28 7.76 -7.70
C LEU A 62 -1.97 8.49 -7.48
N TYR A 63 -0.90 7.73 -7.24
CA TYR A 63 0.44 8.25 -7.00
C TYR A 63 1.47 7.39 -7.72
N ASN A 64 2.61 7.98 -8.06
CA ASN A 64 3.79 7.21 -8.47
C ASN A 64 4.39 6.53 -7.24
N TYR A 65 4.72 5.25 -7.38
CA TYR A 65 5.34 4.49 -6.30
C TYR A 65 6.64 5.12 -5.81
N GLU A 66 7.45 5.61 -6.75
CA GLU A 66 8.73 6.28 -6.46
C GLU A 66 8.54 7.56 -5.65
N SER A 67 7.55 8.39 -6.00
CA SER A 67 7.27 9.64 -5.26
C SER A 67 6.81 9.35 -3.83
N VAL A 68 5.98 8.32 -3.63
CA VAL A 68 5.57 7.89 -2.28
C VAL A 68 6.77 7.36 -1.50
N LEU A 69 7.67 6.60 -2.13
CA LEU A 69 8.88 6.10 -1.48
C LEU A 69 9.83 7.23 -1.06
N GLN A 70 10.05 8.22 -1.95
CA GLN A 70 10.87 9.39 -1.65
C GLN A 70 10.32 10.18 -0.45
N CYS A 71 8.99 10.35 -0.37
CA CYS A 71 8.35 11.02 0.76
C CYS A 71 8.38 10.18 2.06
N LEU A 72 8.47 8.85 1.97
CA LEU A 72 8.54 7.95 3.13
C LEU A 72 9.97 7.74 3.66
N LEU A 73 10.97 8.00 2.83
CA LEU A 73 12.36 7.94 3.24
C LEU A 73 12.60 9.09 4.24
N PRO A 74 13.04 8.78 5.48
CA PRO A 74 13.49 9.84 6.37
C PRO A 74 14.61 10.61 5.65
N GLY A 75 14.56 11.94 5.72
CA GLY A 75 15.76 12.74 5.40
C GLY A 75 16.93 12.12 6.13
N ALA A 76 18.10 12.10 5.51
CA ALA A 76 19.34 11.68 6.17
C ALA A 76 19.74 12.77 7.18
N ASP A 77 18.85 13.03 8.13
CA ASP A 77 18.93 13.99 9.20
C ASP A 77 19.46 13.26 10.43
N ASP A 78 20.74 12.93 10.35
CA ASP A 78 21.65 13.20 11.49
C ASP A 78 22.86 14.03 11.03
N ASP A 79 23.22 14.05 9.73
CA ASP A 79 24.30 14.92 9.23
C ASP A 79 24.10 15.32 7.75
N GLY A 80 23.28 16.35 7.50
CA GLY A 80 23.38 17.17 6.29
C GLY A 80 22.90 16.57 4.95
N GLY A 81 22.07 15.53 4.96
CA GLY A 81 21.48 14.97 3.75
C GLY A 81 19.99 15.29 3.64
N ALA A 82 19.66 16.45 3.07
CA ALA A 82 18.28 16.82 2.75
C ALA A 82 17.55 15.64 2.11
N SER A 83 16.39 15.23 2.66
CA SER A 83 15.39 14.60 1.79
C SER A 83 15.12 15.65 0.71
N GLY A 84 15.65 15.46 -0.49
CA GLY A 84 15.61 16.45 -1.58
C GLY A 84 14.21 16.69 -2.14
N VAL A 85 13.18 16.39 -1.35
CA VAL A 85 11.77 16.51 -1.66
C VAL A 85 11.36 17.97 -1.40
N PRO A 86 10.82 18.67 -2.41
CA PRO A 86 10.31 20.02 -2.23
C PRO A 86 9.26 20.10 -1.12
N GLU A 87 9.22 21.22 -0.39
CA GLU A 87 8.29 21.43 0.73
C GLU A 87 6.82 21.22 0.35
N ALA A 88 6.45 21.61 -0.88
CA ALA A 88 5.12 21.41 -1.44
C ALA A 88 4.73 19.92 -1.54
N GLU A 89 5.67 19.04 -1.93
CA GLU A 89 5.38 17.60 -2.01
C GLU A 89 5.24 17.00 -0.62
N ALA A 90 6.03 17.47 0.35
CA ALA A 90 5.95 17.04 1.75
C ALA A 90 4.64 17.47 2.41
N GLU A 91 4.11 18.65 2.08
CA GLU A 91 2.76 19.08 2.50
C GLU A 91 1.67 18.20 1.89
N ALA A 92 1.68 18.01 0.56
CA ALA A 92 0.73 17.15 -0.12
C ALA A 92 0.78 15.69 0.41
N PHE A 93 1.97 15.21 0.77
CA PHE A 93 2.15 13.91 1.39
C PHE A 93 1.52 13.84 2.79
N ARG A 94 1.69 14.87 3.63
CA ARG A 94 1.04 14.95 4.95
C ARG A 94 -0.49 14.98 4.83
N GLU A 95 -1.03 15.70 3.86
CA GLU A 95 -2.48 15.74 3.59
C GLU A 95 -3.04 14.39 3.13
N SER A 96 -2.26 13.61 2.38
CA SER A 96 -2.65 12.27 1.93
C SER A 96 -2.94 11.32 3.10
N GLY A 97 -2.26 11.53 4.25
CA GLY A 97 -2.39 10.69 5.44
C GLY A 97 -1.68 9.33 5.33
N ILE A 98 -0.84 9.13 4.31
CA ILE A 98 -0.02 7.93 4.12
C ILE A 98 1.11 7.95 5.17
N LYS A 99 1.19 6.90 6.01
CA LYS A 99 2.24 6.76 7.03
C LYS A 99 3.28 5.70 6.66
N GLY A 100 2.93 4.81 5.73
CA GLY A 100 3.84 3.80 5.23
C GLY A 100 3.27 3.06 4.04
N LEU A 101 4.09 2.16 3.50
CA LEU A 101 3.75 1.34 2.32
C LEU A 101 2.54 0.42 2.48
N LYS A 102 2.03 0.25 3.70
CA LYS A 102 0.84 -0.55 3.98
C LYS A 102 -0.46 0.23 3.76
N ASP A 103 -0.38 1.56 3.75
CA ASP A 103 -1.53 2.45 3.55
C ASP A 103 -1.81 2.69 2.07
N VAL A 104 -0.92 2.18 1.20
CA VAL A 104 -1.06 2.20 -0.26
C VAL A 104 -1.16 0.79 -0.81
N VAL A 105 -1.89 0.65 -1.91
CA VAL A 105 -2.01 -0.60 -2.68
C VAL A 105 -1.45 -0.35 -4.08
N LYS A 106 -0.61 -1.28 -4.58
CA LYS A 106 -0.12 -1.19 -5.96
C LYS A 106 -1.24 -1.53 -6.92
N VAL A 107 -1.54 -0.58 -7.81
CA VAL A 107 -2.64 -0.66 -8.75
C VAL A 107 -2.12 -1.28 -10.05
N ARG A 108 -2.82 -2.30 -10.54
CA ARG A 108 -2.43 -3.07 -11.73
C ARG A 108 -3.42 -2.78 -12.86
N PHE A 109 -2.96 -1.98 -13.81
CA PHE A 109 -3.69 -1.73 -15.05
C PHE A 109 -3.33 -2.79 -16.10
N ALA A 110 -4.31 -3.26 -16.86
CA ALA A 110 -4.03 -3.98 -18.09
C ALA A 110 -3.68 -2.97 -19.18
N ILE A 111 -2.51 -3.12 -19.80
CA ILE A 111 -2.07 -2.25 -20.91
C ILE A 111 -2.46 -2.93 -22.22
N ARG A 112 -3.15 -2.21 -23.10
CA ARG A 112 -3.49 -2.66 -24.44
C ARG A 112 -2.98 -1.69 -25.49
N LYS A 113 -2.87 -2.16 -26.72
CA LYS A 113 -2.44 -1.36 -27.87
C LYS A 113 -3.60 -1.15 -28.81
N ASP A 114 -3.80 0.09 -29.23
CA ASP A 114 -4.68 0.44 -30.34
C ASP A 114 -4.10 -0.06 -31.68
N ASP A 115 -4.91 -0.06 -32.74
CA ASP A 115 -4.47 -0.30 -34.12
C ASP A 115 -3.33 0.64 -34.56
N LYS A 116 -3.23 1.81 -33.93
CA LYS A 116 -2.18 2.82 -34.15
C LYS A 116 -0.91 2.58 -33.31
N GLY A 117 -0.84 1.49 -32.54
CA GLY A 117 0.28 1.15 -31.68
C GLY A 117 0.39 1.96 -30.39
N ARG A 118 -0.60 2.80 -30.06
CA ARG A 118 -0.64 3.56 -28.81
C ARG A 118 -1.03 2.65 -27.66
N GLU A 119 -0.23 2.65 -26.60
CA GLU A 119 -0.52 1.91 -25.37
C GLU A 119 -1.49 2.72 -24.50
N PHE A 120 -2.56 2.06 -24.04
CA PHE A 120 -3.55 2.67 -23.14
C PHE A 120 -3.95 1.69 -22.04
N ARG A 121 -4.44 2.25 -20.94
CA ARG A 121 -4.94 1.49 -19.79
C ARG A 121 -6.35 1.00 -20.12
N ALA A 122 -6.57 -0.29 -20.12
CA ALA A 122 -7.85 -0.90 -20.45
C ALA A 122 -8.40 -1.71 -19.27
N CYS A 123 -9.72 -1.77 -19.18
CA CYS A 123 -10.38 -2.75 -18.33
C CYS A 123 -10.15 -4.15 -18.93
N PRO A 124 -9.66 -5.15 -18.16
CA PRO A 124 -9.44 -6.49 -18.70
C PRO A 124 -10.74 -7.20 -19.09
N VAL A 125 -11.87 -6.85 -18.47
CA VAL A 125 -13.19 -7.43 -18.75
C VAL A 125 -13.92 -6.69 -19.86
N SER A 126 -14.14 -5.38 -19.71
CA SER A 126 -14.93 -4.61 -20.68
C SER A 126 -14.16 -4.16 -21.91
N LEU A 127 -12.82 -4.30 -21.90
CA LEU A 127 -11.89 -3.86 -22.95
C LEU A 127 -11.91 -2.36 -23.24
N LYS A 128 -12.67 -1.58 -22.46
CA LYS A 128 -12.77 -0.12 -22.59
C LYS A 128 -11.55 0.56 -21.99
N GLU A 129 -11.17 1.68 -22.58
CA GLU A 129 -10.14 2.57 -22.05
C GLU A 129 -10.58 3.14 -20.68
N LEU A 130 -9.66 3.04 -19.72
CA LEU A 130 -9.79 3.59 -18.37
C LEU A 130 -9.16 4.98 -18.35
N GLY A 131 -9.87 5.96 -17.78
CA GLY A 131 -9.41 7.33 -17.72
C GLY A 131 -10.47 8.26 -17.13
N ALA A 132 -10.33 9.56 -17.36
CA ALA A 132 -11.24 10.56 -16.80
C ALA A 132 -12.71 10.39 -17.22
N ALA A 133 -12.95 9.86 -18.42
CA ALA A 133 -14.29 9.64 -18.95
C ALA A 133 -14.95 8.34 -18.43
N THR A 134 -14.15 7.36 -18.03
CA THR A 134 -14.62 6.03 -17.63
C THR A 134 -14.38 5.82 -16.14
N ARG A 135 -15.45 5.71 -15.35
CA ARG A 135 -15.33 5.42 -13.92
C ARG A 135 -14.66 4.06 -13.72
N ALA A 136 -13.61 4.04 -12.92
CA ALA A 136 -12.79 2.87 -12.66
C ALA A 136 -12.78 2.55 -11.16
N VAL A 137 -12.67 1.26 -10.85
CA VAL A 137 -12.53 0.75 -9.48
C VAL A 137 -11.36 -0.20 -9.44
N TYR A 138 -10.72 -0.33 -8.27
CA TYR A 138 -9.76 -1.40 -8.03
C TYR A 138 -10.17 -2.25 -6.83
N LEU A 139 -9.66 -3.47 -6.81
CA LEU A 139 -9.96 -4.45 -5.77
C LEU A 139 -8.81 -4.54 -4.76
N VAL A 140 -9.14 -4.63 -3.48
CA VAL A 140 -8.17 -4.89 -2.40
C VAL A 140 -8.37 -6.32 -1.89
N PRO A 141 -7.31 -7.14 -1.75
CA PRO A 141 -5.89 -6.77 -1.72
C PRO A 141 -5.14 -6.83 -3.07
N CYS A 142 -5.75 -7.39 -4.13
CA CYS A 142 -5.03 -7.76 -5.34
C CYS A 142 -4.51 -6.56 -6.18
N GLY A 143 -5.22 -5.44 -6.14
CA GLY A 143 -4.89 -4.19 -6.83
C GLY A 143 -5.28 -4.12 -8.31
N HIS A 144 -6.00 -5.12 -8.85
CA HIS A 144 -6.45 -5.10 -10.26
C HIS A 144 -7.53 -4.05 -10.47
N VAL A 145 -7.48 -3.36 -11.62
CA VAL A 145 -8.40 -2.29 -11.98
C VAL A 145 -9.41 -2.74 -13.02
N PHE A 146 -10.65 -2.32 -12.83
CA PHE A 146 -11.77 -2.61 -13.70
C PHE A 146 -12.62 -1.36 -13.93
N ALA A 147 -13.39 -1.35 -15.00
CA ALA A 147 -14.46 -0.38 -15.17
C ALA A 147 -15.56 -0.64 -14.15
N GLU A 148 -16.09 0.42 -13.53
CA GLU A 148 -17.12 0.29 -12.48
C GLU A 148 -18.37 -0.44 -13.00
N ALA A 149 -18.79 -0.14 -14.23
CA ALA A 149 -19.94 -0.80 -14.87
C ALA A 149 -19.72 -2.32 -14.99
N ALA A 150 -18.51 -2.76 -15.37
CA ALA A 150 -18.20 -4.18 -15.49
C ALA A 150 -18.24 -4.88 -14.12
N MET A 151 -17.71 -4.24 -13.08
CA MET A 151 -17.76 -4.82 -11.73
C MET A 151 -19.17 -4.89 -11.15
N LYS A 152 -20.04 -3.93 -11.48
CA LYS A 152 -21.46 -3.96 -11.10
C LYS A 152 -22.17 -5.14 -11.75
N GLU A 153 -22.02 -5.32 -13.06
CA GLU A 153 -22.60 -6.45 -13.80
C GLU A 153 -22.14 -7.81 -13.24
N ILE A 154 -20.84 -7.96 -12.98
CA ILE A 154 -20.29 -9.19 -12.38
C ILE A 154 -20.90 -9.42 -10.99
N SER A 155 -20.93 -8.39 -10.15
CA SER A 155 -21.48 -8.52 -8.80
C SER A 155 -22.98 -8.87 -8.77
N GLU A 156 -23.76 -8.36 -9.72
CA GLU A 156 -25.18 -8.69 -9.85
C GLU A 156 -25.35 -10.15 -10.30
N SER A 157 -24.47 -10.66 -11.16
CA SER A 157 -24.51 -12.04 -11.63
C SER A 157 -24.09 -13.08 -10.56
N GLU A 158 -23.08 -12.75 -9.75
CA GLU A 158 -22.51 -13.65 -8.72
C GLU A 158 -23.32 -13.67 -7.43
N SER A 159 -24.17 -12.66 -7.18
CA SER A 159 -25.00 -12.52 -5.96
C SER A 159 -26.01 -13.66 -5.70
N LYS A 160 -26.06 -14.68 -6.55
CA LYS A 160 -26.89 -15.87 -6.37
C LYS A 160 -26.19 -17.01 -5.62
N GLU A 161 -24.87 -16.98 -5.45
CA GLU A 161 -24.09 -18.06 -4.82
C GLU A 161 -23.01 -17.51 -3.86
N GLY A 162 -23.40 -17.19 -2.62
CA GLY A 162 -22.47 -16.91 -1.52
C GLY A 162 -21.86 -15.50 -1.48
N ASP A 163 -21.41 -15.09 -0.29
CA ASP A 163 -20.87 -13.75 0.04
C ASP A 163 -19.40 -13.56 -0.40
N GLU A 164 -18.82 -14.54 -1.10
CA GLU A 164 -17.41 -14.54 -1.48
C GLU A 164 -17.23 -14.16 -2.96
N ARG A 165 -16.84 -12.91 -3.21
CA ARG A 165 -16.54 -12.41 -4.56
C ARG A 165 -15.09 -12.65 -4.92
N HIS A 166 -14.83 -12.97 -6.19
CA HIS A 166 -13.49 -13.32 -6.67
C HIS A 166 -13.03 -12.38 -7.77
N CYS A 167 -11.76 -11.98 -7.75
CA CYS A 167 -11.19 -11.10 -8.77
C CYS A 167 -11.24 -11.77 -10.16
N PRO A 168 -11.80 -11.14 -11.21
CA PRO A 168 -11.85 -11.74 -12.54
C PRO A 168 -10.48 -12.04 -13.18
N GLU A 169 -9.43 -11.33 -12.75
CA GLU A 169 -8.08 -11.45 -13.32
C GLU A 169 -7.24 -12.53 -12.62
N CYS A 170 -7.38 -12.65 -11.30
CA CYS A 170 -6.47 -13.47 -10.47
C CYS A 170 -7.17 -14.40 -9.49
N SER A 171 -8.51 -14.39 -9.48
CA SER A 171 -9.35 -15.18 -8.59
C SER A 171 -9.09 -14.98 -7.10
N GLU A 172 -8.45 -13.87 -6.71
CA GLU A 172 -8.27 -13.52 -5.30
C GLU A 172 -9.60 -13.06 -4.70
N ALA A 173 -9.96 -13.64 -3.54
CA ALA A 173 -11.20 -13.34 -2.85
C ALA A 173 -11.18 -11.92 -2.26
N PHE A 174 -12.32 -11.23 -2.33
CA PHE A 174 -12.48 -9.88 -1.78
C PHE A 174 -13.91 -9.65 -1.26
N GLU A 175 -14.04 -8.77 -0.27
CA GLU A 175 -15.34 -8.33 0.28
C GLU A 175 -15.90 -7.16 -0.56
N GLU A 176 -17.22 -6.97 -0.61
CA GLU A 176 -17.84 -5.86 -1.36
C GLU A 176 -17.35 -4.48 -0.90
N GLY A 177 -17.04 -4.35 0.39
CA GLY A 177 -16.44 -3.16 0.95
C GLY A 177 -15.07 -2.85 0.35
N ASN A 178 -14.34 -3.86 -0.15
CA ASN A 178 -12.98 -3.77 -0.68
C ASN A 178 -12.92 -3.36 -2.16
N VAL A 179 -14.05 -2.98 -2.76
CA VAL A 179 -14.11 -2.34 -4.09
C VAL A 179 -13.96 -0.83 -3.92
N ILE A 180 -12.88 -0.28 -4.46
CA ILE A 180 -12.50 1.12 -4.21
C ILE A 180 -12.52 1.92 -5.52
N PRO A 181 -13.38 2.94 -5.64
CA PRO A 181 -13.39 3.81 -6.80
C PRO A 181 -12.10 4.63 -6.89
N ILE A 182 -11.57 4.73 -8.11
CA ILE A 182 -10.44 5.58 -8.45
C ILE A 182 -10.97 6.99 -8.67
N LEU A 183 -10.36 7.96 -7.98
CA LEU A 183 -10.67 9.39 -8.08
C LEU A 183 -12.19 9.67 -7.94
N PRO A 184 -12.80 9.30 -6.79
CA PRO A 184 -14.23 9.49 -6.59
C PRO A 184 -14.61 10.98 -6.66
N THR A 185 -15.67 11.28 -7.40
CA THR A 185 -16.21 12.64 -7.55
C THR A 185 -17.44 12.90 -6.70
N SER A 186 -18.15 11.85 -6.28
CA SER A 186 -19.35 11.97 -5.47
C SER A 186 -19.00 12.09 -3.99
N GLU A 187 -19.70 12.97 -3.27
CA GLU A 187 -19.51 13.10 -1.83
C GLU A 187 -19.88 11.82 -1.06
N GLU A 188 -20.82 11.05 -1.59
CA GLU A 188 -21.26 9.78 -1.00
C GLU A 188 -20.14 8.73 -1.04
N GLU A 189 -19.44 8.60 -2.16
CA GLU A 189 -18.29 7.69 -2.27
C GLU A 189 -17.13 8.14 -1.40
N ILE A 190 -16.87 9.45 -1.34
CA ILE A 190 -15.82 10.01 -0.48
C ILE A 190 -16.12 9.72 1.00
N LYS A 191 -17.38 9.87 1.43
CA LYS A 191 -17.83 9.51 2.77
C LYS A 191 -17.68 8.00 3.01
N ARG A 192 -18.17 7.16 2.10
CA ARG A 192 -18.02 5.70 2.19
C ARG A 192 -16.57 5.26 2.34
N LEU A 193 -15.64 5.83 1.56
CA LEU A 193 -14.21 5.51 1.67
C LEU A 193 -13.59 6.00 2.98
N ARG A 194 -14.05 7.15 3.49
CA ARG A 194 -13.63 7.64 4.80
C ARG A 194 -14.07 6.67 5.90
N ASP A 195 -15.34 6.31 5.93
CA ASP A 195 -15.93 5.41 6.93
C ASP A 195 -15.23 4.04 6.89
N ARG A 196 -15.05 3.48 5.70
CA ARG A 196 -14.25 2.26 5.48
C ARG A 196 -12.83 2.38 6.06
N SER A 197 -12.16 3.51 5.82
CA SER A 197 -10.79 3.70 6.32
C SER A 197 -10.74 3.77 7.85
N GLU A 198 -11.78 4.30 8.48
CA GLU A 198 -11.94 4.37 9.93
C GLU A 198 -12.24 3.00 10.52
N ASP A 199 -13.12 2.21 9.89
CA ASP A 199 -13.43 0.84 10.27
C ASP A 199 -12.20 -0.08 10.19
N LEU A 200 -11.41 0.03 9.11
CA LEU A 200 -10.16 -0.71 8.99
C LEU A 200 -9.16 -0.32 10.10
N LYS A 201 -9.01 0.97 10.39
CA LYS A 201 -8.18 1.46 11.50
C LYS A 201 -8.70 0.95 12.85
N ALA A 202 -10.02 0.90 13.06
CA ALA A 202 -10.63 0.36 14.26
C ALA A 202 -10.26 -1.13 14.43
N ARG A 203 -10.37 -1.92 13.35
CA ARG A 203 -9.94 -3.32 13.26
C ARG A 203 -8.42 -3.51 13.32
N GLY A 204 -7.63 -2.44 13.24
CA GLY A 204 -6.16 -2.49 13.28
C GLY A 204 -5.54 -2.97 11.95
N LEU A 205 -6.28 -2.82 10.86
CA LEU A 205 -5.84 -3.09 9.50
C LEU A 205 -5.52 -1.77 8.80
N SER A 206 -4.56 -1.81 7.88
CA SER A 206 -4.28 -0.72 6.95
C SER A 206 -5.13 -0.88 5.68
N HIS A 207 -5.02 0.09 4.77
CA HIS A 207 -5.69 0.06 3.47
C HIS A 207 -5.46 -1.24 2.69
N SER A 208 -4.23 -1.76 2.70
CA SER A 208 -3.87 -3.05 2.08
C SER A 208 -4.34 -4.29 2.84
N LEU A 209 -5.26 -4.15 3.81
CA LEU A 209 -5.75 -5.21 4.71
C LEU A 209 -4.65 -5.88 5.56
N LYS A 210 -3.48 -5.25 5.65
CA LYS A 210 -2.36 -5.74 6.47
C LYS A 210 -2.46 -5.19 7.89
N LYS A 211 -2.03 -5.96 8.89
CA LYS A 211 -2.03 -5.49 10.29
C LYS A 211 -1.16 -4.25 10.46
N ASP A 212 -1.75 -3.21 11.05
CA ASP A 212 -1.07 -1.98 11.41
C ASP A 212 -0.26 -2.18 12.70
N LYS A 213 1.06 -1.98 12.61
CA LYS A 213 1.98 -2.13 13.75
C LYS A 213 1.95 -0.91 14.69
N SER A 214 1.28 0.18 14.29
CA SER A 214 1.15 1.39 15.10
C SER A 214 0.44 1.13 16.44
N LYS A 215 -0.61 0.28 16.44
CA LYS A 215 -1.29 -0.14 17.68
C LYS A 215 -0.45 -1.08 18.56
N ASP A 216 0.43 -1.90 17.97
CA ASP A 216 1.35 -2.75 18.73
C ASP A 216 2.38 -1.89 19.52
N LYS A 217 2.81 -0.74 18.98
CA LYS A 217 3.65 0.22 19.72
C LYS A 217 2.88 0.99 20.80
N LYS A 218 1.61 1.38 20.58
CA LYS A 218 0.81 2.08 21.60
C LYS A 218 0.42 1.16 22.77
N LYS A 219 0.19 -0.13 22.51
CA LYS A 219 0.00 -1.12 23.58
C LYS A 219 1.29 -1.33 24.38
N ARG A 220 2.45 -1.41 23.71
CA ARG A 220 3.76 -1.47 24.39
C ARG A 220 4.11 -0.20 25.18
N LYS A 221 3.82 0.99 24.67
CA LYS A 221 4.06 2.26 25.39
C LYS A 221 3.06 2.54 26.53
N ALA A 222 1.84 2.03 26.46
CA ALA A 222 0.90 2.11 27.57
C ALA A 222 1.27 1.13 28.71
N ASP A 223 1.87 -0.02 28.38
CA ASP A 223 2.42 -0.95 29.37
C ASP A 223 3.77 -0.47 29.97
N GLU A 224 4.62 0.25 29.23
CA GLU A 224 5.90 0.80 29.74
C GLU A 224 5.75 2.04 30.64
N ALA A 225 4.59 2.71 30.65
CA ALA A 225 4.35 3.88 31.50
C ALA A 225 3.69 3.55 32.86
N ALA A 226 3.36 2.27 33.11
CA ALA A 226 2.64 1.84 34.30
C ALA A 226 3.37 0.79 35.17
N ASN A 227 4.55 0.30 34.77
CA ASN A 227 5.37 -0.55 35.65
C ASN A 227 6.85 -0.44 35.31
N GLY A 228 7.60 0.15 36.24
CA GLY A 228 9.04 -0.01 36.30
C GLY A 228 9.38 -1.43 36.74
N ASP A 229 10.35 -2.00 36.03
CA ASP A 229 11.15 -3.18 36.39
C ASP A 229 10.46 -4.57 36.40
N SER A 230 11.28 -5.55 36.02
CA SER A 230 11.10 -7.00 36.14
C SER A 230 9.96 -7.68 35.37
N GLY A 231 10.34 -8.17 34.19
CA GLY A 231 10.17 -9.56 33.75
C GLY A 231 8.93 -10.38 34.13
N HIS A 232 8.30 -10.92 33.07
CA HIS A 232 7.57 -12.19 33.01
C HIS A 232 6.12 -12.21 33.53
N GLY A 233 5.18 -12.27 32.58
CA GLY A 233 3.76 -12.56 32.83
C GLY A 233 3.22 -13.56 31.79
N VAL A 234 3.02 -14.79 32.27
CA VAL A 234 2.50 -15.98 31.60
C VAL A 234 0.99 -15.88 31.32
N ASN A 235 0.51 -16.49 30.22
CA ASN A 235 -0.68 -17.38 30.15
C ASN A 235 -0.95 -17.79 28.69
N GLY A 236 -1.25 -19.03 28.32
CA GLY A 236 -1.50 -20.26 29.06
C GLY A 236 -2.35 -21.22 28.21
N LYS A 237 -2.17 -22.54 28.44
CA LYS A 237 -2.87 -23.75 27.93
C LYS A 237 -2.14 -24.48 26.77
N GLY A 238 -1.71 -25.75 26.87
CA GLY A 238 -2.09 -26.80 27.82
C GLY A 238 -1.02 -27.90 28.07
N LYS A 239 -1.08 -28.38 29.31
CA LYS A 239 -0.69 -29.66 29.93
C LYS A 239 0.05 -30.74 29.07
N LYS A 240 1.33 -30.99 29.36
CA LYS A 240 1.84 -32.31 29.85
C LYS A 240 3.33 -32.27 30.25
N GLU A 241 3.55 -32.76 31.47
CA GLU A 241 4.73 -33.48 32.00
C GLU A 241 6.12 -32.82 32.06
N LYS A 242 6.82 -33.23 33.12
CA LYS A 242 7.95 -32.60 33.80
C LYS A 242 9.21 -33.39 33.47
N LYS A 243 10.28 -32.75 32.97
CA LYS A 243 11.66 -33.18 33.29
C LYS A 243 12.69 -32.07 33.09
N ASP A 244 13.48 -31.94 34.16
CA ASP A 244 14.69 -31.21 34.49
C ASP A 244 15.38 -30.26 33.50
N LYS A 245 15.76 -29.11 34.06
CA LYS A 245 16.75 -28.16 33.55
C LYS A 245 18.13 -28.81 33.56
N ASP A 246 18.92 -28.63 32.49
CA ASP A 246 20.25 -28.03 32.61
C ASP A 246 20.90 -27.69 31.25
N ALA A 247 21.66 -26.58 31.28
CA ALA A 247 22.73 -26.12 30.38
C ALA A 247 22.44 -25.74 28.89
N ASN A 248 22.42 -24.42 28.64
CA ASN A 248 22.83 -23.72 27.41
C ASN A 248 22.11 -24.07 26.08
N GLY A 249 20.82 -23.75 25.98
CA GLY A 249 20.04 -23.91 24.74
C GLY A 249 19.91 -22.64 23.91
N ILE A 250 20.76 -22.45 22.89
CA ILE A 250 20.42 -21.56 21.75
C ILE A 250 19.21 -22.14 20.98
N GLU A 251 19.04 -23.47 21.04
CA GLU A 251 17.97 -24.23 20.40
C GLU A 251 16.56 -23.86 20.88
N SER A 252 16.40 -23.51 22.16
CA SER A 252 15.10 -23.14 22.73
C SER A 252 14.61 -21.75 22.30
N ARG A 253 15.42 -20.98 21.55
CA ARG A 253 15.06 -19.64 21.06
C ARG A 253 14.55 -19.64 19.62
N ILE A 254 14.62 -20.78 18.93
CA ILE A 254 14.23 -20.90 17.52
C ILE A 254 12.81 -21.49 17.46
N ASN A 255 11.85 -20.64 17.10
CA ASN A 255 10.43 -21.02 17.06
C ASN A 255 10.05 -21.96 15.90
N ASN A 256 10.99 -22.31 15.01
CA ASN A 256 10.77 -23.23 13.89
C ASN A 256 11.53 -24.56 14.12
N PRO A 257 10.84 -25.70 14.20
CA PRO A 257 11.41 -26.99 14.58
C PRO A 257 12.45 -27.52 13.58
N MET A 258 12.29 -27.23 12.28
CA MET A 258 13.26 -27.66 11.25
C MET A 258 14.60 -26.95 11.43
N THR A 259 14.57 -25.65 11.71
CA THR A 259 15.78 -24.85 11.96
C THR A 259 16.44 -25.21 13.29
N ALA A 260 15.67 -25.57 14.31
CA ALA A 260 16.21 -26.05 15.60
C ALA A 260 16.95 -27.40 15.43
N SER A 261 16.37 -28.34 14.67
CA SER A 261 17.03 -29.63 14.42
C SER A 261 18.33 -29.48 13.61
N LEU A 262 18.34 -28.59 12.61
CA LEU A 262 19.54 -28.33 11.81
C LEU A 262 20.64 -27.67 12.65
N THR A 263 20.29 -26.69 13.48
CA THR A 263 21.26 -26.02 14.36
C THR A 263 21.84 -26.98 15.40
N ALA A 264 21.02 -27.85 16.00
CA ALA A 264 21.47 -28.90 16.91
C ALA A 264 22.49 -29.85 16.25
N LYS A 265 22.20 -30.31 15.03
CA LYS A 265 23.10 -31.18 14.27
C LYS A 265 24.45 -30.52 13.98
N VAL A 266 24.43 -29.25 13.57
CA VAL A 266 25.65 -28.49 13.26
C VAL A 266 26.50 -28.27 14.51
N LEU A 267 25.87 -27.95 15.65
CA LEU A 267 26.58 -27.77 16.92
C LEU A 267 27.22 -29.08 17.40
N ALA A 268 26.51 -30.21 17.29
CA ALA A 268 27.05 -31.52 17.62
C ALA A 268 28.24 -31.92 16.72
N GLU A 269 28.16 -31.61 15.42
CA GLU A 269 29.24 -31.87 14.47
C GLU A 269 30.48 -31.01 14.74
N GLN A 270 30.29 -29.73 15.07
CA GLN A 270 31.39 -28.85 15.48
C GLN A 270 32.07 -29.33 16.75
N GLU A 271 31.30 -29.82 17.73
CA GLU A 271 31.86 -30.32 18.99
C GLU A 271 32.68 -31.61 18.76
N GLN A 272 32.19 -32.53 17.92
CA GLN A 272 32.95 -33.72 17.53
C GLN A 272 34.25 -33.37 16.80
N ASN A 273 34.21 -32.41 15.87
CA ASN A 273 35.41 -31.95 15.17
C ASN A 273 36.42 -31.29 16.11
N ASN A 274 35.95 -30.49 17.07
CA ASN A 274 36.82 -29.90 18.09
C ASN A 274 37.43 -30.98 19.01
N LYS A 275 36.69 -32.01 19.39
CA LYS A 275 37.23 -33.17 20.13
C LYS A 275 38.29 -33.92 19.33
N ARG A 276 38.04 -34.18 18.04
CA ARG A 276 39.02 -34.82 17.13
C ARG A 276 40.31 -33.99 16.98
N ARG A 277 40.19 -32.66 16.85
CA ARG A 277 41.35 -31.76 16.80
C ARG A 277 42.18 -31.81 18.08
N LYS A 278 41.53 -31.77 19.25
CA LYS A 278 42.22 -31.87 20.55
C LYS A 278 42.93 -33.21 20.75
N MET A 279 42.32 -34.32 20.32
CA MET A 279 42.95 -35.65 20.39
C MET A 279 44.16 -35.75 19.45
N ALA A 280 44.07 -35.17 18.25
CA ALA A 280 45.19 -35.11 17.31
C ALA A 280 46.35 -34.23 17.82
N GLU A 281 46.06 -33.11 18.49
CA GLU A 281 47.07 -32.29 19.15
C GLU A 281 47.73 -33.00 20.35
N GLY A 282 46.95 -33.79 21.11
CA GLY A 282 47.48 -34.63 22.19
C GLY A 282 48.48 -35.66 21.69
N LEU A 283 48.12 -36.41 20.65
CA LEU A 283 49.00 -37.42 20.04
C LEU A 283 50.26 -36.81 19.41
N ARG A 284 50.16 -35.60 18.83
CA ARG A 284 51.34 -34.87 18.31
C ARG A 284 52.30 -34.42 19.40
N ARG A 285 51.81 -34.12 20.61
CA ARG A 285 52.67 -33.77 21.76
C ARG A 285 53.36 -34.99 22.37
N GLU A 286 52.75 -36.16 22.27
CA GLU A 286 53.32 -37.43 22.75
C GLU A 286 54.40 -37.99 21.82
N ALA A 287 54.30 -37.74 20.51
CA ALA A 287 55.30 -38.16 19.52
C ALA A 287 56.56 -37.28 19.46
N VAL A 288 56.60 -36.15 20.18
CA VAL A 288 57.74 -35.20 20.23
C VAL A 288 58.51 -35.34 21.55
N ARG A 289 58.12 -36.27 22.42
CA ARG A 289 58.79 -36.60 23.70
C ARG A 289 59.54 -37.92 23.58
#